data_AF-A0A1D1US22-F1
#
_entry.id   AF-A0A1D1US22-F1
#
_cell.length_a   1.000
_cell.length_b   1.000
_cell.length_c   1.000
_cell.angle_alpha   90.00
_cell.angle_beta   90.00
_cell.angle_gamma   90.00
#
_symmetry.space_group_name_H-M   'P 1'
#
loop_
_entity.id
_entity.type
_entity.pdbx_description
1 polymer ?
#
loop_
_entity_poly.entity_id
_entity_poly.type
_entity_poly.pdbx_seq_one_letter_code
_entity_poly.pdbx_strand_id
1 'polypeptide(L)'
;MPKGAPSGGGGGGKSEKVQKAQRSAKKGTQKGRTRHFTSPEELAAQAAQLGGDPRDRMREARGEGDTSEDDTTSASGSGSDTDDDQERTKGVEALIEIENPNRVAAKSKKLSELTLDDTSASAAPQLSRKEREEIEKEKQKRHFEQLRAEGKTDQARADLARLAIIRQEREAAAKKREAEQKVKDAAKGAKQDATPSLKKDAPSAPVSAVPSKK
;
A
#
# COMPACT_ATOMS: atom_id res chain seq x y z
N MET A 1 67.24 -42.78 -9.85
CA MET A 1 67.61 -41.46 -9.31
C MET A 1 66.41 -40.53 -9.47
N PRO A 2 65.96 -39.85 -8.41
CA PRO A 2 64.73 -39.05 -8.41
C PRO A 2 65.01 -37.61 -8.88
N LYS A 3 64.11 -37.03 -9.67
CA LYS A 3 63.96 -35.57 -9.83
C LYS A 3 62.46 -35.33 -9.73
N GLY A 4 61.92 -34.78 -8.65
CA GLY A 4 62.23 -33.49 -8.07
C GLY A 4 61.01 -32.61 -8.35
N ALA A 5 60.06 -32.58 -7.43
CA ALA A 5 58.86 -31.74 -7.52
C ALA A 5 59.23 -30.26 -7.35
N PRO A 6 58.62 -29.32 -8.09
CA PRO A 6 58.68 -27.91 -7.74
C PRO A 6 57.58 -27.58 -6.71
N SER A 7 58.01 -27.38 -5.47
CA SER A 7 57.27 -26.63 -4.45
C SER A 7 57.37 -25.13 -4.72
N GLY A 8 56.24 -24.42 -4.59
CA GLY A 8 56.25 -23.07 -4.04
C GLY A 8 55.97 -21.91 -4.99
N GLY A 9 54.80 -21.30 -4.79
CA GLY A 9 54.75 -19.84 -4.58
C GLY A 9 54.42 -18.96 -5.78
N GLY A 10 53.15 -18.59 -5.91
CA GLY A 10 52.69 -17.54 -6.82
C GLY A 10 51.23 -17.16 -6.58
N GLY A 11 50.92 -16.74 -5.34
CA GLY A 11 49.62 -16.17 -5.00
C GLY A 11 49.47 -14.73 -5.47
N GLY A 12 48.26 -14.34 -5.86
CA GLY A 12 47.86 -12.94 -5.99
C GLY A 12 46.83 -12.69 -7.09
N GLY A 13 45.58 -12.37 -6.71
CA GLY A 13 44.70 -11.59 -7.59
C GLY A 13 43.30 -12.12 -7.92
N LYS A 14 42.66 -12.94 -7.07
CA LYS A 14 41.23 -13.29 -7.27
C LYS A 14 40.41 -13.21 -5.97
N SER A 15 40.46 -12.09 -5.25
CA SER A 15 39.73 -11.93 -3.98
C SER A 15 38.77 -10.75 -3.90
N GLU A 16 38.36 -10.12 -5.01
CA GLU A 16 37.28 -9.11 -4.97
C GLU A 16 36.09 -9.38 -5.91
N LYS A 17 36.23 -10.24 -6.92
CA LYS A 17 35.11 -10.56 -7.83
C LYS A 17 34.22 -11.72 -7.40
N VAL A 18 34.52 -12.40 -6.28
CA VAL A 18 33.74 -13.55 -5.81
C VAL A 18 32.70 -13.16 -4.74
N GLN A 19 32.77 -11.97 -4.16
CA GLN A 19 31.77 -11.53 -3.17
C GLN A 19 30.55 -10.83 -3.77
N LYS A 20 30.58 -10.42 -5.05
CA LYS A 20 29.43 -9.79 -5.74
C LYS A 20 28.54 -10.78 -6.50
N ALA A 21 28.82 -12.08 -6.42
CA ALA A 21 28.07 -13.13 -7.12
C ALA A 21 27.19 -13.99 -6.19
N GLN A 22 26.97 -13.57 -4.94
CA GLN A 22 26.13 -14.32 -3.98
C GLN A 22 24.75 -13.69 -3.71
N ARG A 23 24.36 -12.62 -4.43
CA ARG A 23 23.06 -11.92 -4.23
C ARG A 23 22.02 -12.14 -5.33
N SER A 24 22.28 -12.99 -6.33
CA SER A 24 21.22 -13.43 -7.25
C SER A 24 20.69 -14.78 -6.78
N ALA A 25 20.01 -14.77 -5.63
CA ALA A 25 19.26 -15.91 -5.16
C ALA A 25 18.23 -16.29 -6.24
N LYS A 26 18.37 -17.53 -6.71
CA LYS A 26 17.43 -18.26 -7.56
C LYS A 26 15.99 -17.91 -7.14
N LYS A 27 15.27 -17.14 -7.95
CA LYS A 27 13.81 -16.96 -7.82
C LYS A 27 13.18 -18.32 -8.13
N GLY A 28 13.18 -19.20 -7.12
CA GLY A 28 12.52 -20.49 -7.17
C GLY A 28 11.05 -20.25 -7.51
N THR A 29 10.54 -20.98 -8.48
CA THR A 29 9.14 -20.95 -8.86
C THR A 29 8.30 -21.23 -7.62
N GLN A 30 7.62 -20.21 -7.12
CA GLN A 30 6.69 -20.28 -5.99
C GLN A 30 5.37 -20.96 -6.42
N LYS A 31 5.49 -22.03 -7.19
CA LYS A 31 4.39 -22.93 -7.55
C LYS A 31 4.64 -24.22 -6.77
N GLY A 32 3.74 -24.56 -5.85
CA GLY A 32 3.81 -25.77 -5.03
C GLY A 32 4.47 -25.62 -3.64
N ARG A 33 5.03 -24.46 -3.28
CA ARG A 33 5.44 -24.20 -1.89
C ARG A 33 4.23 -23.84 -1.05
N THR A 34 4.10 -24.43 0.14
CA THR A 34 3.09 -24.07 1.14
C THR A 34 3.14 -22.56 1.37
N ARG A 35 2.00 -21.88 1.19
CA ARG A 35 1.89 -20.45 1.45
C ARG A 35 1.84 -20.27 2.96
N HIS A 36 2.90 -19.73 3.53
CA HIS A 36 2.88 -19.26 4.91
C HIS A 36 2.19 -17.90 4.93
N PHE A 37 1.14 -17.76 5.75
CA PHE A 37 0.56 -16.46 6.02
C PHE A 37 1.40 -15.82 7.11
N THR A 38 2.14 -14.77 6.77
CA THR A 38 2.83 -13.93 7.76
C THR A 38 1.79 -13.32 8.68
N SER A 39 1.99 -13.44 9.99
CA SER A 39 1.07 -12.86 10.95
C SER A 39 1.05 -11.32 10.81
N PRO A 40 -0.07 -10.65 11.14
CA PRO A 40 -0.13 -9.19 11.06
C PRO A 40 0.90 -8.52 11.97
N GLU A 41 1.22 -9.14 13.11
CA GLU A 41 2.27 -8.69 14.03
C GLU A 41 3.66 -8.76 13.40
N GLU A 42 3.97 -9.84 12.69
CA GLU A 42 5.25 -10.01 11.99
C GLU A 42 5.40 -9.04 10.81
N LEU A 43 4.30 -8.76 10.10
CA LEU A 43 4.28 -7.73 9.06
C LEU A 43 4.50 -6.32 9.63
N ALA A 44 3.87 -6.00 10.76
CA ALA A 44 4.07 -4.72 11.44
C ALA A 44 5.50 -4.57 11.98
N ALA A 45 6.07 -5.62 12.58
CA ALA A 45 7.46 -5.62 13.04
C ALA A 45 8.45 -5.47 11.89
N GLN A 46 8.20 -6.13 10.75
CA GLN A 46 9.02 -5.98 9.55
C GLN A 46 8.89 -4.57 8.94
N ALA A 47 7.69 -3.99 8.92
CA ALA A 47 7.49 -2.61 8.50
C ALA A 47 8.24 -1.65 9.42
N ALA A 48 8.14 -1.81 10.74
CA ALA A 48 8.87 -1.00 11.73
C ALA A 48 10.39 -1.13 11.57
N GLN A 49 10.90 -2.35 11.38
CA GLN A 49 12.33 -2.60 11.13
C GLN A 49 12.82 -1.93 9.83
N LEU A 50 11.95 -1.85 8.83
CA LEU A 50 12.26 -1.24 7.53
C LEU A 50 11.87 0.25 7.45
N GLY A 51 11.43 0.87 8.54
CA GLY A 51 11.08 2.29 8.59
C GLY A 51 9.73 2.64 7.98
N GLY A 52 8.68 1.87 8.29
CA GLY A 52 7.30 2.13 7.90
C GLY A 52 6.75 1.21 6.81
N ASP A 53 5.46 1.37 6.49
CA ASP A 53 4.79 0.60 5.44
C ASP A 53 5.53 0.81 4.11
N PRO A 54 5.81 -0.24 3.33
CA PRO A 54 6.42 -0.09 2.00
C PRO A 54 5.66 0.86 1.08
N ARG A 55 4.34 1.03 1.26
CA ARG A 55 3.53 2.00 0.51
C ARG A 55 3.89 3.43 0.84
N ASP A 56 4.08 3.74 2.13
CA ASP A 56 4.40 5.07 2.60
C ASP A 56 5.79 5.48 2.12
N ARG A 57 6.78 4.59 2.21
CA ARG A 57 8.13 4.85 1.66
C ARG A 57 8.13 5.05 0.15
N MET A 58 7.27 4.36 -0.59
CA MET A 58 7.15 4.59 -2.03
C MET A 58 6.51 5.95 -2.34
N ARG A 59 5.58 6.41 -1.51
CA ARG A 59 4.95 7.73 -1.61
C ARG A 59 5.96 8.84 -1.29
N GLU A 60 6.71 8.72 -0.20
CA GLU A 60 7.78 9.65 0.17
C GLU A 60 8.88 9.73 -0.91
N ALA A 61 9.31 8.59 -1.45
CA ALA A 61 10.30 8.55 -2.53
C ALA A 61 9.80 9.19 -3.84
N ARG A 62 8.48 9.26 -4.03
CA ARG A 62 7.84 9.94 -5.17
C ARG A 62 7.62 11.44 -4.91
N GLY A 63 7.96 11.95 -3.72
CA GLY A 63 7.70 13.34 -3.34
C GLY A 63 6.23 13.67 -3.21
N GLU A 64 5.35 12.66 -3.14
CA GLU A 64 3.92 12.82 -2.90
C GLU A 64 3.73 12.98 -1.38
N GLY A 65 4.16 14.11 -0.83
CA GLY A 65 3.97 14.44 0.59
C GLY A 65 2.50 14.32 0.97
N ASP A 66 2.23 13.52 1.99
CA ASP A 66 0.91 13.33 2.57
C ASP A 66 0.45 14.66 3.20
N THR A 67 -0.46 15.36 2.53
CA THR A 67 -1.26 16.40 3.17
C THR A 67 -2.33 15.71 4.03
N SER A 68 -1.93 15.06 5.11
CA SER A 68 -2.85 14.83 6.22
C SER A 68 -2.75 16.00 7.20
N GLU A 69 -3.93 16.38 7.64
CA GLU A 69 -4.25 17.60 8.36
C GLU A 69 -3.80 17.43 9.82
N ASP A 70 -2.73 18.11 10.23
CA ASP A 70 -2.48 18.48 11.63
C ASP A 70 -1.59 19.73 11.69
N ASP A 71 -1.91 20.58 12.66
CA ASP A 71 -1.60 22.00 12.75
C ASP A 71 -0.28 22.27 13.53
N THR A 72 0.33 23.43 13.30
CA THR A 72 1.34 24.14 14.13
C THR A 72 2.88 23.96 13.93
N THR A 73 3.48 25.14 13.66
CA THR A 73 4.82 25.67 14.03
C THR A 73 5.92 25.80 12.96
N SER A 74 6.40 27.04 12.86
CA SER A 74 7.37 27.65 11.95
C SER A 74 8.82 27.14 12.11
N ALA A 75 9.63 27.22 11.03
CA ALA A 75 10.78 28.14 10.95
C ALA A 75 11.66 27.91 9.69
N SER A 76 11.76 28.97 8.88
CA SER A 76 12.95 29.52 8.21
C SER A 76 14.06 28.59 7.71
N GLY A 77 14.23 28.59 6.38
CA GLY A 77 15.50 28.31 5.70
C GLY A 77 15.69 29.28 4.54
N SER A 78 16.15 30.49 4.86
CA SER A 78 16.58 31.51 3.89
C SER A 78 17.83 31.03 3.13
N GLY A 79 17.77 31.07 1.81
CA GLY A 79 18.89 30.81 0.90
C GLY A 79 18.84 31.83 -0.23
N SER A 80 19.42 32.99 0.03
CA SER A 80 19.77 34.02 -0.96
C SER A 80 20.77 33.43 -1.95
N ASP A 81 20.42 33.35 -3.23
CA ASP A 81 21.42 33.31 -4.29
C ASP A 81 21.03 34.29 -5.39
N THR A 82 22.00 35.14 -5.71
CA THR A 82 21.91 36.33 -6.52
C THR A 82 22.56 35.99 -7.85
N ASP A 83 21.79 35.57 -8.84
CA ASP A 83 22.31 35.46 -10.20
C ASP A 83 21.79 36.63 -11.04
N ASP A 84 22.74 37.51 -11.32
CA ASP A 84 22.65 38.62 -12.24
C ASP A 84 22.51 38.01 -13.65
N ASP A 85 21.27 37.71 -14.06
CA ASP A 85 20.91 37.24 -15.40
C ASP A 85 21.08 38.38 -16.44
N GLN A 86 22.29 38.88 -16.56
CA GLN A 86 22.79 39.36 -17.84
C GLN A 86 23.25 38.10 -18.57
N GLU A 87 22.35 37.49 -19.34
CA GLU A 87 22.71 36.49 -20.35
C GLU A 87 23.79 37.14 -21.23
N ARG A 88 25.07 36.86 -20.93
CA ARG A 88 26.19 37.39 -21.69
C ARG A 88 26.15 36.70 -23.05
N THR A 89 25.37 37.25 -23.98
CA THR A 89 25.36 36.84 -25.38
C THR A 89 26.79 36.97 -25.88
N LYS A 90 27.38 35.85 -26.30
CA LYS A 90 28.80 35.78 -26.59
C LYS A 90 29.08 36.53 -27.89
N GLY A 91 29.99 37.50 -27.86
CA GLY A 91 30.50 38.15 -29.07
C GLY A 91 29.75 39.43 -29.46
N VAL A 92 29.67 39.67 -30.78
CA VAL A 92 29.17 40.94 -31.37
C VAL A 92 27.64 41.06 -31.31
N GLU A 93 26.94 39.98 -30.93
CA GLU A 93 25.47 39.93 -30.85
C GLU A 93 24.89 40.97 -29.88
N ALA A 94 25.62 41.35 -28.83
CA ALA A 94 25.21 42.41 -27.90
C ALA A 94 25.33 43.84 -28.50
N LEU A 95 26.14 44.02 -29.56
CA LEU A 95 26.36 45.32 -30.21
C LEU A 95 25.42 45.57 -31.39
N ILE A 96 24.78 44.53 -31.92
CA ILE A 96 23.92 44.64 -33.11
C ILE A 96 22.47 44.78 -32.66
N GLU A 97 21.89 45.95 -32.92
CA GLU A 97 20.47 46.21 -32.69
C GLU A 97 19.62 45.40 -33.68
N ILE A 98 18.82 44.46 -33.16
CA ILE A 98 17.97 43.61 -33.99
C ILE A 98 16.63 44.32 -34.25
N GLU A 99 16.56 45.11 -35.32
CA GLU A 99 15.34 45.77 -35.83
C GLU A 99 14.45 44.82 -36.67
N ASN A 100 14.13 43.65 -36.13
CA ASN A 100 13.21 42.75 -36.82
C ASN A 100 11.76 43.04 -36.36
N PRO A 101 10.88 43.58 -37.22
CA PRO A 101 9.51 43.93 -36.85
C PRO A 101 8.65 42.72 -36.46
N ASN A 102 9.05 41.51 -36.85
CA ASN A 102 8.39 40.26 -36.44
C ASN A 102 9.04 39.62 -35.20
N ARG A 103 10.08 40.24 -34.62
CA ARG A 103 10.75 39.71 -33.43
C ARG A 103 9.95 40.08 -32.19
N VAL A 104 9.39 39.05 -31.55
CA VAL A 104 8.70 39.19 -30.27
C VAL A 104 9.76 39.25 -29.16
N ALA A 105 9.96 40.43 -28.57
CA ALA A 105 10.88 40.59 -27.44
C ALA A 105 10.30 39.87 -26.21
N ALA A 106 11.02 38.87 -25.69
CA ALA A 106 10.66 38.20 -24.45
C ALA A 106 10.89 39.17 -23.28
N LYS A 107 9.82 39.73 -22.72
CA LYS A 107 9.86 40.50 -21.47
C LYS A 107 9.68 39.53 -20.32
N SER A 108 10.66 39.40 -19.43
CA SER A 108 10.55 38.61 -18.21
C SER A 108 9.55 39.27 -17.25
N LYS A 109 8.31 38.77 -17.24
CA LYS A 109 7.31 39.16 -16.24
C LYS A 109 7.51 38.32 -14.98
N LYS A 110 7.48 38.96 -13.82
CA LYS A 110 7.59 38.29 -12.53
C LYS A 110 6.30 37.52 -12.24
N LEU A 111 6.42 36.29 -11.74
CA LEU A 111 5.28 35.41 -11.43
C LEU A 111 4.25 36.05 -10.50
N SER A 112 4.67 36.98 -9.65
CA SER A 112 3.80 37.73 -8.72
C SER A 112 2.84 38.71 -9.40
N GLU A 113 3.11 39.08 -10.66
CA GLU A 113 2.35 40.09 -11.41
C GLU A 113 1.36 39.45 -12.40
N LEU A 114 1.41 38.11 -12.54
CA LEU A 114 0.42 37.27 -13.22
C LEU A 114 -0.72 36.93 -12.26
N THR A 115 -1.37 37.94 -11.68
CA THR A 115 -2.58 37.73 -10.89
C THR A 115 -3.80 37.58 -11.81
N LEU A 116 -4.72 36.70 -11.39
CA LEU A 116 -5.91 36.21 -12.12
C LEU A 116 -6.84 37.30 -12.69
N ASP A 117 -6.65 38.58 -12.35
CA ASP A 117 -7.47 39.70 -12.79
C ASP A 117 -7.29 40.08 -14.27
N ASP A 118 -6.17 39.74 -14.92
CA ASP A 118 -5.98 39.98 -16.36
C ASP A 118 -6.79 38.99 -17.25
N THR A 119 -7.55 38.09 -16.63
CA THR A 119 -8.50 37.19 -17.31
C THR A 119 -9.97 37.57 -17.09
N SER A 120 -10.24 38.69 -16.41
CA SER A 120 -11.57 39.03 -15.90
C SER A 120 -12.51 39.81 -16.85
N ALA A 121 -12.11 40.16 -18.08
CA ALA A 121 -13.05 40.84 -19.00
C ALA A 121 -12.82 40.50 -20.49
N SER A 122 -13.70 39.65 -21.02
CA SER A 122 -14.01 39.49 -22.46
C SER A 122 -13.15 38.55 -23.34
N ALA A 123 -12.27 37.73 -22.78
CA ALA A 123 -11.77 36.56 -23.51
C ALA A 123 -11.28 35.52 -22.50
N ALA A 124 -12.18 34.63 -22.05
CA ALA A 124 -11.73 33.36 -21.51
C ALA A 124 -10.70 32.80 -22.50
N PRO A 125 -9.48 32.43 -22.08
CA PRO A 125 -8.48 31.88 -22.97
C PRO A 125 -9.17 30.77 -23.76
N GLN A 126 -9.31 30.95 -25.07
CA GLN A 126 -9.93 29.95 -25.91
C GLN A 126 -8.96 28.76 -25.87
N LEU A 127 -9.18 27.86 -24.90
CA LEU A 127 -8.45 26.61 -24.77
C LEU A 127 -8.32 26.05 -26.17
N SER A 128 -7.09 25.77 -26.57
CA SER A 128 -6.82 25.37 -27.94
C SER A 128 -7.75 24.20 -28.27
N ARG A 129 -8.15 24.05 -29.54
CA ARG A 129 -9.07 22.98 -29.95
C ARG A 129 -8.66 21.60 -29.39
N LYS A 130 -7.35 21.38 -29.25
CA LYS A 130 -6.75 20.19 -28.62
C LYS A 130 -7.03 20.10 -27.11
N GLU A 131 -6.85 21.18 -26.37
CA GLU A 131 -7.08 21.22 -24.92
C GLU A 131 -8.56 20.98 -24.56
N ARG A 132 -9.49 21.46 -25.39
CA ARG A 132 -10.93 21.18 -25.20
C ARG A 132 -11.24 19.70 -25.38
N GLU A 133 -10.73 19.09 -26.44
CA GLU A 133 -10.92 17.67 -26.71
C GLU A 133 -10.25 16.79 -25.64
N GLU A 134 -9.08 17.19 -25.12
CA GLU A 134 -8.41 16.48 -24.02
C GLU A 134 -9.19 16.55 -22.72
N ILE A 135 -9.72 17.73 -22.35
CA ILE A 135 -10.55 17.89 -21.16
C ILE A 135 -11.85 17.09 -21.27
N GLU A 136 -12.49 17.08 -22.43
CA GLU A 136 -13.69 16.27 -22.66
C GLU A 136 -13.38 14.77 -22.57
N LYS A 137 -12.27 14.33 -23.16
CA LYS A 137 -11.81 12.94 -23.06
C LYS A 137 -11.53 12.53 -21.61
N GLU A 138 -10.94 13.40 -20.81
CA GLU A 138 -10.76 13.16 -19.37
C GLU A 138 -12.10 13.12 -18.62
N LYS A 139 -13.01 14.05 -18.89
CA LYS A 139 -14.35 14.06 -18.29
C LYS A 139 -15.11 12.76 -18.60
N GLN A 140 -15.05 12.29 -19.84
CA GLN A 140 -15.70 11.03 -20.25
C GLN A 140 -15.08 9.81 -19.55
N LYS A 141 -13.76 9.76 -19.42
CA LYS A 141 -13.08 8.70 -18.65
C LYS A 141 -13.49 8.70 -17.19
N ARG A 142 -13.45 9.87 -16.54
CA ARG A 142 -13.87 10.02 -15.13
C ARG A 142 -15.33 9.63 -14.94
N HIS A 143 -16.21 10.05 -15.86
CA HIS A 143 -17.62 9.67 -15.83
C HIS A 143 -17.81 8.15 -16.01
N PHE A 144 -17.07 7.52 -16.93
CA PHE A 144 -17.11 6.07 -17.11
C PHE A 144 -16.61 5.32 -15.87
N GLU A 145 -15.54 5.81 -15.23
CA GLU A 145 -15.03 5.26 -13.98
C GLU A 145 -16.02 5.43 -12.83
N GLN A 146 -16.70 6.58 -12.75
CA GLN A 146 -17.80 6.82 -11.81
C GLN A 146 -18.94 5.85 -12.03
N LEU A 147 -19.43 5.69 -13.26
CA LEU A 147 -20.48 4.71 -13.58
C LEU A 147 -20.06 3.27 -13.23
N ARG A 148 -18.78 2.92 -13.37
CA ARG A 148 -18.26 1.62 -12.95
C ARG A 148 -18.26 1.48 -11.43
N ALA A 149 -17.82 2.51 -10.70
CA ALA A 149 -17.83 2.53 -9.24
C ALA A 149 -19.25 2.47 -8.66
N GLU A 150 -20.19 3.18 -9.28
CA GLU A 150 -21.62 3.16 -8.94
C GLU A 150 -22.30 1.82 -9.27
N GLY A 151 -21.61 0.91 -9.97
CA GLY A 151 -22.19 -0.37 -10.34
C GLY A 151 -23.15 -0.30 -11.52
N LYS A 152 -23.14 0.76 -12.34
CA LYS A 152 -24.06 0.94 -13.47
C LYS A 152 -23.56 0.25 -14.75
N THR A 153 -22.26 0.04 -14.90
CA THR A 153 -21.71 -0.76 -16.01
C THR A 153 -22.10 -2.23 -15.89
N ASP A 154 -22.27 -2.94 -17.00
CA ASP A 154 -22.70 -4.35 -16.99
C ASP A 154 -21.74 -5.24 -16.19
N GLN A 155 -20.43 -4.94 -16.29
CA GLN A 155 -19.39 -5.63 -15.52
C GLN A 155 -19.56 -5.42 -14.01
N ALA A 156 -19.74 -4.18 -13.57
CA ALA A 156 -19.89 -3.87 -12.15
C ALA A 156 -21.23 -4.40 -11.60
N ARG A 157 -22.30 -4.39 -12.40
CA ARG A 157 -23.57 -5.07 -12.05
C ARG A 157 -23.37 -6.57 -11.83
N ALA A 158 -22.62 -7.24 -12.71
CA ALA A 158 -22.34 -8.66 -12.59
C ALA A 158 -21.51 -8.97 -11.34
N ASP A 159 -20.48 -8.16 -11.05
CA ASP A 159 -19.65 -8.32 -9.85
C ASP A 159 -20.46 -8.09 -8.58
N LEU A 160 -21.32 -7.06 -8.54
CA LEU A 160 -22.23 -6.82 -7.41
C LEU A 160 -23.22 -7.97 -7.23
N ALA A 161 -23.81 -8.48 -8.32
CA ALA A 161 -24.71 -9.63 -8.27
C ALA A 161 -24.00 -10.88 -7.72
N ARG A 162 -22.76 -11.13 -8.15
CA ARG A 162 -21.92 -12.22 -7.63
C ARG A 162 -21.65 -12.05 -6.14
N LEU A 163 -21.29 -10.85 -5.70
CA LEU A 163 -21.08 -10.56 -4.28
C LEU A 163 -22.36 -10.72 -3.46
N ALA A 164 -23.51 -10.33 -4.00
CA ALA A 164 -24.82 -10.50 -3.35
C ALA A 164 -25.15 -11.97 -3.13
N ILE A 165 -24.92 -12.84 -4.13
CA ILE A 165 -25.10 -14.30 -4.00
C ILE A 165 -24.24 -14.85 -2.86
N ILE A 166 -22.94 -14.48 -2.81
CA ILE A 166 -22.04 -14.92 -1.74
C ILE A 166 -22.53 -14.43 -0.36
N ARG A 167 -23.04 -13.20 -0.28
CA ARG A 167 -23.60 -12.65 0.96
C ARG A 167 -24.81 -13.46 1.41
N GLN A 168 -25.73 -13.76 0.49
CA GLN A 168 -26.91 -14.57 0.76
C GLN A 168 -26.54 -15.99 1.21
N GLU A 169 -25.57 -16.64 0.56
CA GLU A 169 -25.09 -17.97 0.96
C GLU A 169 -24.48 -17.97 2.35
N ARG A 170 -23.69 -16.93 2.68
CA ARG A 170 -23.10 -16.77 4.01
C ARG A 170 -24.16 -16.54 5.09
N GLU A 171 -25.12 -15.66 4.82
CA GLU A 171 -26.23 -15.40 5.73
C GLU A 171 -27.11 -16.64 5.91
N ALA A 172 -27.40 -17.37 4.84
CA ALA A 172 -28.16 -18.62 4.91
C ALA A 172 -27.39 -19.70 5.69
N ALA A 173 -26.09 -19.82 5.50
CA ALA A 173 -25.25 -20.74 6.27
C ALA A 173 -25.16 -20.35 7.76
N ALA A 174 -25.04 -19.05 8.07
CA ALA A 174 -25.07 -18.56 9.45
C ALA A 174 -26.41 -18.86 10.11
N LYS A 175 -27.53 -18.56 9.45
CA LYS A 175 -28.88 -18.89 9.92
C LYS A 175 -29.08 -20.39 10.14
N LYS A 176 -28.58 -21.25 9.23
CA LYS A 176 -28.61 -22.71 9.41
C LYS A 176 -27.80 -23.16 10.62
N ARG A 177 -26.59 -22.63 10.82
CA ARG A 177 -25.77 -22.93 12.01
C ARG A 177 -26.42 -22.48 13.31
N GLU A 178 -27.01 -21.29 13.35
CA GLU A 178 -27.73 -20.80 14.53
C GLU A 178 -28.97 -21.65 14.84
N ALA A 179 -29.73 -22.06 13.83
CA ALA A 179 -30.89 -22.94 14.01
C ALA A 179 -30.47 -24.32 14.54
N GLU A 180 -29.43 -24.93 13.95
CA GLU A 180 -28.90 -26.21 14.45
C GLU A 180 -28.33 -26.10 15.86
N GLN A 181 -27.68 -24.98 16.20
CA GLN A 181 -27.12 -24.75 17.52
C GLN A 181 -28.24 -24.61 18.56
N LYS A 182 -29.31 -23.85 18.27
CA LYS A 182 -30.49 -23.75 19.14
C LYS A 182 -31.17 -25.10 19.39
N VAL A 183 -31.29 -25.94 18.36
CA VAL A 183 -31.85 -27.30 18.52
C VAL A 183 -30.93 -28.19 19.36
N LYS A 184 -29.61 -28.14 19.11
CA LYS A 184 -28.63 -28.89 19.90
C LYS A 184 -28.60 -28.44 21.36
N ASP A 185 -28.71 -27.14 21.62
CA ASP A 185 -28.68 -26.58 22.97
C ASP A 185 -30.00 -26.86 23.71
N ALA A 186 -31.16 -26.81 23.04
CA ALA A 186 -32.43 -27.28 23.61
C ALA A 186 -32.41 -28.78 23.93
N ALA A 187 -31.82 -29.60 23.05
CA ALA A 187 -31.66 -31.04 23.30
C ALA A 187 -30.65 -31.35 24.42
N LYS A 188 -29.63 -30.51 24.63
CA LYS A 188 -28.70 -30.61 25.76
C LYS A 188 -29.33 -30.15 27.06
N GLY A 189 -30.08 -29.04 27.05
CA GLY A 189 -30.85 -28.55 28.20
C GLY A 189 -31.83 -29.61 28.69
N ALA A 190 -32.65 -30.18 27.79
CA ALA A 190 -33.58 -31.25 28.15
C ALA A 190 -32.89 -32.53 28.70
N LYS A 191 -31.66 -32.84 28.25
CA LYS A 191 -30.87 -33.95 28.83
C LYS A 191 -30.24 -33.59 30.18
N GLN A 192 -29.86 -32.34 30.39
CA GLN A 192 -29.32 -31.85 31.66
C GLN A 192 -30.41 -31.75 32.73
N ASP A 193 -31.62 -31.29 32.38
CA ASP A 193 -32.79 -31.23 33.26
C ASP A 193 -33.33 -32.62 33.66
N ALA A 194 -33.07 -33.65 32.84
CA ALA A 194 -33.43 -35.04 33.15
C ALA A 194 -32.38 -35.77 34.03
N THR A 195 -31.23 -35.16 34.34
CA THR A 195 -30.13 -35.79 35.11
C THR A 195 -29.75 -35.19 36.48
N PRO A 196 -30.50 -34.28 37.15
CA PRO A 196 -30.09 -33.75 38.45
C PRO A 196 -30.65 -34.50 39.68
N SER A 197 -31.22 -35.70 39.56
CA SER A 197 -31.94 -36.34 40.69
C SER A 197 -31.37 -37.66 41.26
N LEU A 198 -30.16 -38.12 40.90
CA LEU A 198 -29.64 -39.42 41.37
C LEU A 198 -28.31 -39.40 42.16
N LYS A 199 -27.89 -38.27 42.74
CA LYS A 199 -26.64 -38.21 43.54
C LYS A 199 -26.73 -37.50 44.89
N LYS A 200 -27.88 -37.54 45.59
CA LYS A 200 -27.96 -36.92 46.93
C LYS A 200 -28.51 -37.76 48.08
N ASP A 201 -28.62 -39.08 47.96
CA ASP A 201 -28.98 -39.93 49.10
C ASP A 201 -28.17 -41.23 49.11
N ALA A 202 -27.06 -41.23 49.84
CA ALA A 202 -26.45 -42.44 50.38
C ALA A 202 -26.09 -42.18 51.85
N PRO A 203 -26.86 -42.71 52.82
CA PRO A 203 -26.61 -42.50 54.24
C PRO A 203 -25.36 -43.27 54.69
N SER A 204 -24.65 -42.64 55.63
CA SER A 204 -23.47 -43.17 56.34
C SER A 204 -23.76 -44.52 56.98
N ALA A 205 -22.99 -45.55 56.62
CA ALA A 205 -22.95 -46.81 57.37
C ALA A 205 -22.06 -46.64 58.63
N PRO A 206 -22.51 -47.06 59.82
CA PRO A 206 -21.74 -46.96 61.05
C PRO A 206 -20.67 -48.06 61.12
N VAL A 207 -19.46 -47.66 61.47
CA VAL A 207 -18.33 -48.55 61.77
C VAL A 207 -18.59 -49.24 63.11
N SER A 208 -19.13 -50.47 63.10
CA SER A 208 -19.21 -51.32 64.29
C SER A 208 -18.00 -52.24 64.37
N ALA A 209 -17.34 -52.16 65.50
CA ALA A 209 -16.07 -52.77 65.83
C ALA A 209 -16.22 -54.17 66.48
N VAL A 210 -15.19 -55.02 66.28
CA VAL A 210 -14.61 -55.99 67.25
C VAL A 210 -15.36 -57.34 67.42
N PRO A 211 -14.74 -58.49 67.85
CA PRO A 211 -13.33 -58.90 68.05
C PRO A 211 -12.92 -60.27 67.43
N SER A 212 -11.60 -60.47 67.35
CA SER A 212 -10.80 -61.70 67.47
C SER A 212 -11.47 -63.04 67.88
N LYS A 213 -11.05 -64.14 67.23
CA LYS A 213 -10.70 -65.40 67.93
C LYS A 213 -9.88 -66.36 67.04
N LYS A 214 -8.65 -66.60 67.52
CA LYS A 214 -7.85 -67.84 67.55
C LYS A 214 -7.67 -68.67 66.29
#